data_AF-A0A925DD80-F1
#
_entry.id   AF-A0A925DD80-F1
#
_cell.length_a   1.000
_cell.length_b   1.000
_cell.length_c   1.000
_cell.angle_alpha   90.00
_cell.angle_beta   90.00
_cell.angle_gamma   90.00
#
_symmetry.space_group_name_H-M   'P 1'
#
loop_
_entity.id
_entity.type
_entity.pdbx_description
1 polymer ?
#
loop_
_entity_poly.entity_id
_entity_poly.type
_entity_poly.pdbx_seq_one_letter_code
_entity_poly.pdbx_strand_id
1 'polypeptide(L)'
;ILEFRRVLEGATAYFAALRADAPDIERLRGLLDELERAREADDTAAEAKADARLHEAIAAASHNTMFLHLHTSVIGMLREHITNNGAGLRAAGEHTAEQLLTQHRALCEAICARQPDAAKSAMQGHIDFVRSRVEAAHE
;
A
#
# COMPACT_ATOMS: atom_id res chain seq x y z
N ILE A 1 10.49 10.74 3.68
CA ILE A 1 9.97 9.68 2.79
C ILE A 1 8.43 9.62 2.81
N LEU A 2 7.79 9.58 3.98
CA LEU A 2 6.33 9.49 4.11
C LEU A 2 5.56 10.61 3.40
N GLU A 3 6.03 11.87 3.43
CA GLU A 3 5.41 12.98 2.70
C GLU A 3 5.38 12.73 1.18
N PHE A 4 6.49 12.25 0.63
CA PHE A 4 6.60 11.88 -0.78
C PHE A 4 5.65 10.71 -1.11
N ARG A 5 5.64 9.66 -0.28
CA ARG A 5 4.71 8.52 -0.44
C ARG A 5 3.27 8.98 -0.44
N ARG A 6 2.88 9.86 0.49
CA ARG A 6 1.51 10.38 0.60
C ARG A 6 1.05 11.07 -0.69
N VAL A 7 1.93 11.87 -1.31
CA VAL A 7 1.62 12.57 -2.56
C VAL A 7 1.62 11.60 -3.74
N LEU A 8 2.70 10.84 -3.91
CA LEU A 8 2.88 9.95 -5.05
C LEU A 8 1.86 8.81 -5.04
N GLU A 9 1.77 8.06 -3.94
CA GLU A 9 0.94 6.86 -3.86
C GLU A 9 -0.55 7.23 -3.86
N GLY A 10 -0.92 8.38 -3.29
CA GLY A 10 -2.27 8.92 -3.42
C GLY A 10 -2.63 9.23 -4.88
N ALA A 11 -1.70 9.82 -5.64
CA ALA A 11 -1.92 10.07 -7.06
C ALA A 11 -1.97 8.77 -7.88
N THR A 12 -1.11 7.79 -7.60
CA THR A 12 -1.16 6.51 -8.31
C THR A 12 -2.42 5.72 -8.00
N ALA A 13 -2.90 5.72 -6.76
CA ALA A 13 -4.17 5.07 -6.39
C ALA A 13 -5.37 5.70 -7.14
N TYR A 14 -5.40 7.04 -7.24
CA TYR A 14 -6.41 7.74 -8.05
C TYR A 14 -6.42 7.26 -9.50
N PHE A 15 -5.25 7.26 -10.15
CA PHE A 15 -5.16 6.88 -11.55
C PHE A 15 -5.33 5.38 -11.77
N ALA A 16 -4.95 4.53 -10.81
CA ALA A 16 -5.21 3.10 -10.85
C ALA A 16 -6.71 2.82 -10.88
N ALA A 17 -7.49 3.48 -10.03
CA ALA A 17 -8.95 3.35 -10.07
C ALA A 17 -9.58 3.79 -11.42
N LEU A 18 -8.97 4.77 -12.10
CA LEU A 18 -9.41 5.20 -13.43
C LEU A 18 -9.01 4.24 -14.55
N ARG A 19 -7.81 3.65 -14.47
CA ARG A 19 -7.12 3.07 -15.64
C ARG A 19 -6.84 1.58 -15.56
N ALA A 20 -6.88 0.98 -14.36
CA ALA A 20 -6.60 -0.43 -14.17
C ALA A 20 -7.47 -1.28 -15.12
N ASP A 21 -6.82 -2.20 -15.82
CA ASP A 21 -7.48 -3.19 -16.66
C ASP A 21 -7.79 -4.48 -15.89
N ALA A 22 -8.38 -5.47 -16.55
CA ALA A 22 -8.75 -6.72 -15.88
C ALA A 22 -7.54 -7.46 -15.25
N PRO A 23 -6.41 -7.64 -15.96
CA PRO A 23 -5.18 -8.16 -15.36
C PRO A 23 -4.69 -7.39 -14.13
N ASP A 24 -4.73 -6.05 -14.16
CA ASP A 24 -4.32 -5.24 -13.00
C ASP A 24 -5.21 -5.52 -11.79
N ILE A 25 -6.53 -5.54 -11.98
CA ILE A 25 -7.50 -5.81 -10.91
C ILE A 25 -7.31 -7.21 -10.32
N GLU A 26 -7.09 -8.21 -11.17
CA GLU A 26 -6.83 -9.58 -10.72
C GLU A 26 -5.52 -9.67 -9.92
N ARG A 27 -4.48 -8.97 -10.39
CA ARG A 27 -3.20 -8.87 -9.68
C ARG A 27 -3.34 -8.18 -8.32
N LEU A 28 -4.08 -7.09 -8.23
CA LEU A 28 -4.30 -6.36 -6.97
C LEU A 28 -5.02 -7.23 -5.94
N ARG A 29 -6.06 -7.95 -6.36
CA ARG A 29 -6.77 -8.92 -5.50
C ARG A 29 -5.86 -10.03 -5.02
N GLY A 30 -5.10 -10.64 -5.93
CA GLY A 30 -4.17 -11.71 -5.56
C GLY A 30 -3.09 -11.25 -4.56
N LEU A 31 -2.61 -10.01 -4.67
CA LEU A 31 -1.65 -9.44 -3.72
C LEU A 31 -2.27 -9.13 -2.36
N LEU A 32 -3.53 -8.69 -2.32
CA LEU A 32 -4.26 -8.54 -1.07
C LEU A 32 -4.45 -9.91 -0.39
N ASP A 33 -4.85 -10.93 -1.14
CA ASP A 33 -4.99 -12.30 -0.63
C ASP A 33 -3.66 -12.90 -0.15
N GLU A 34 -2.54 -12.57 -0.80
CA GLU A 34 -1.19 -12.92 -0.33
C GLU A 34 -0.87 -12.25 1.02
N LEU A 35 -1.22 -10.98 1.16
CA LEU A 35 -1.01 -10.21 2.40
C LEU A 35 -1.84 -10.78 3.55
N GLU A 36 -3.12 -11.07 3.30
CA GLU A 36 -4.03 -11.69 4.28
C GLU A 36 -3.52 -13.05 4.75
N ARG A 37 -3.15 -13.94 3.82
CA ARG A 37 -2.62 -15.26 4.17
C ARG A 37 -1.32 -15.19 4.95
N ALA A 38 -0.43 -14.26 4.59
CA ALA A 38 0.82 -14.06 5.34
C ALA A 38 0.55 -13.58 6.78
N ARG A 39 -0.49 -12.76 6.98
CA ARG A 39 -0.93 -12.38 8.31
C ARG A 39 -1.47 -13.58 9.09
N GLU A 40 -2.40 -14.33 8.50
CA GLU A 40 -3.02 -15.52 9.12
C GLU A 40 -1.98 -16.58 9.51
N ALA A 41 -0.92 -16.74 8.70
CA ALA A 41 0.17 -17.67 8.95
C ALA A 41 1.21 -17.18 9.97
N ASP A 42 0.99 -16.02 10.60
CA ASP A 42 1.91 -15.32 11.46
C ASP A 42 3.30 -15.00 10.81
N ASP A 43 3.36 -14.88 9.48
CA ASP A 43 4.62 -14.66 8.74
C ASP A 43 4.85 -13.16 8.48
N THR A 44 5.60 -12.51 9.39
CA THR A 44 5.91 -11.08 9.31
C THR A 44 6.70 -10.69 8.06
N ALA A 45 7.63 -11.55 7.63
CA ALA A 45 8.48 -11.25 6.49
C ALA A 45 7.71 -11.36 5.17
N ALA A 46 6.87 -12.39 5.05
CA ALA A 46 6.00 -12.55 3.89
C ALA A 46 4.96 -11.42 3.81
N GLU A 47 4.39 -11.01 4.94
CA GLU A 47 3.40 -9.93 4.95
C GLU A 47 4.01 -8.61 4.49
N ALA A 48 5.15 -8.21 5.07
CA ALA A 48 5.83 -6.98 4.72
C ALA A 48 6.26 -6.94 3.23
N LYS A 49 6.62 -8.11 2.68
CA LYS A 49 6.91 -8.24 1.24
C LYS A 49 5.66 -8.15 0.36
N ALA A 50 4.54 -8.74 0.79
CA ALA A 50 3.26 -8.66 0.09
C ALA A 50 2.75 -7.21 0.06
N ASP A 51 2.87 -6.50 1.18
CA ASP A 51 2.55 -5.07 1.32
C ASP A 51 3.33 -4.22 0.31
N ALA A 52 4.66 -4.34 0.29
CA ALA A 52 5.49 -3.62 -0.68
C ALA A 52 5.14 -3.94 -2.14
N ARG A 53 4.77 -5.20 -2.45
CA ARG A 53 4.32 -5.60 -3.80
C ARG A 53 2.96 -5.02 -4.16
N LEU A 54 2.05 -4.90 -3.19
CA LEU A 54 0.73 -4.30 -3.39
C LEU A 54 0.87 -2.82 -3.81
N HIS A 55 1.65 -2.05 -3.06
CA HIS A 55 1.93 -0.64 -3.39
C HIS A 55 2.54 -0.47 -4.80
N GLU A 56 3.50 -1.33 -5.16
CA GLU A 56 4.10 -1.35 -6.49
C GLU A 56 3.09 -1.68 -7.60
N ALA A 57 2.20 -2.64 -7.36
CA ALA A 57 1.15 -3.00 -8.30
C ALA A 57 0.15 -1.85 -8.52
N ILE A 58 -0.19 -1.09 -7.46
CA ILE A 58 -1.04 0.11 -7.58
C ILE A 58 -0.34 1.18 -8.43
N ALA A 59 0.96 1.39 -8.22
CA ALA A 59 1.75 2.31 -9.04
C ALA A 59 1.76 1.91 -10.52
N ALA A 60 1.94 0.61 -10.82
CA ALA A 60 1.89 0.09 -12.19
C ALA A 60 0.49 0.25 -12.83
N ALA A 61 -0.56 -0.12 -12.09
CA ALA A 61 -1.97 -0.03 -12.55
C ALA A 61 -2.43 1.41 -12.82
N SER A 62 -1.68 2.43 -12.36
CA SER A 62 -1.93 3.82 -12.70
C SER A 62 -1.72 4.14 -14.19
N HIS A 63 -1.07 3.25 -14.95
CA HIS A 63 -0.73 3.40 -16.36
C HIS A 63 -0.15 4.80 -16.67
N ASN A 64 0.67 5.31 -15.76
CA ASN A 64 1.36 6.58 -15.90
C ASN A 64 2.86 6.31 -15.94
N THR A 65 3.44 6.40 -17.13
CA THR A 65 4.85 6.09 -17.39
C THR A 65 5.81 6.96 -16.56
N MET A 66 5.44 8.20 -16.26
CA MET A 66 6.25 9.08 -15.41
C MET A 66 6.22 8.62 -13.95
N PHE A 67 5.05 8.24 -13.42
CA PHE A 67 4.96 7.67 -12.06
C PHE A 67 5.69 6.34 -11.98
N LEU A 68 5.56 5.47 -12.98
CA LEU A 68 6.31 4.22 -13.03
C LEU A 68 7.82 4.46 -13.05
N HIS A 69 8.30 5.45 -13.82
CA HIS A 69 9.72 5.79 -13.89
C HIS A 69 10.26 6.34 -12.56
N LEU A 70 9.52 7.27 -11.92
CA LEU A 70 9.88 7.78 -10.59
C LEU A 70 9.87 6.65 -9.57
N HIS A 71 8.82 5.85 -9.56
CA HIS A 71 8.67 4.70 -8.68
C HIS A 71 9.83 3.72 -8.85
N THR A 72 10.20 3.36 -10.10
CA THR A 72 11.35 2.49 -10.40
C THR A 72 12.67 3.10 -9.92
N SER A 73 12.87 4.41 -10.06
CA SER A 73 14.09 5.09 -9.62
C SER A 73 14.25 5.08 -8.09
N VAL A 74 13.15 5.06 -7.34
CA VAL A 74 13.16 5.06 -5.87
C VAL A 74 12.67 3.72 -5.26
N ILE A 75 12.45 2.69 -6.08
CA ILE A 75 11.75 1.46 -5.68
C ILE A 75 12.44 0.75 -4.52
N GLY A 76 13.77 0.71 -4.52
CA GLY A 76 14.54 0.09 -3.44
C GLY A 76 14.26 0.74 -2.09
N MET A 77 14.32 2.08 -2.06
CA MET A 77 14.04 2.87 -0.87
C MET A 77 12.57 2.76 -0.43
N LEU A 78 11.63 2.76 -1.39
CA LEU A 78 10.21 2.60 -1.09
C LEU A 78 9.91 1.22 -0.52
N ARG A 79 10.43 0.14 -1.15
CA ARG A 79 10.26 -1.23 -0.67
C ARG A 79 10.82 -1.41 0.72
N GLU A 80 12.04 -0.94 0.97
CA GLU A 80 12.67 -1.00 2.29
C GLU A 80 11.83 -0.26 3.33
N HIS A 81 11.40 0.97 3.02
CA HIS A 81 10.60 1.78 3.94
C HIS A 81 9.20 1.20 4.20
N ILE A 82 8.54 0.61 3.19
CA ILE A 82 7.25 -0.07 3.36
C ILE A 82 7.44 -1.31 4.24
N THR A 83 8.44 -2.14 3.92
CA THR A 83 8.73 -3.37 4.64
C THR A 83 9.03 -3.10 6.11
N ASN A 84 9.92 -2.14 6.39
CA ASN A 84 10.34 -1.82 7.75
C ASN A 84 9.19 -1.25 8.57
N ASN A 85 8.39 -0.35 7.99
CA ASN A 85 7.24 0.21 8.69
C ASN A 85 6.15 -0.83 8.94
N GLY A 86 5.82 -1.66 7.95
CA GLY A 86 4.83 -2.73 8.10
C GLY A 86 5.24 -3.71 9.20
N ALA A 87 6.49 -4.17 9.19
CA ALA A 87 7.02 -5.05 10.23
C ALA A 87 7.04 -4.39 11.62
N GLY A 88 7.47 -3.13 11.72
CA GLY A 88 7.48 -2.38 12.98
C GLY A 88 6.08 -2.15 13.56
N LEU A 89 5.10 -1.84 12.70
CA LEU A 89 3.71 -1.63 13.10
C LEU A 89 3.02 -2.92 13.53
N ARG A 90 3.35 -4.04 12.90
CA ARG A 90 2.92 -5.36 13.35
C ARG A 90 3.45 -5.67 14.74
N ALA A 91 4.73 -5.38 14.99
CA ALA A 91 5.34 -5.54 16.30
C ALA A 91 4.74 -4.61 17.38
N ALA A 92 4.13 -3.49 16.99
CA ALA A 92 3.46 -2.56 17.91
C ALA A 92 2.12 -3.09 18.47
N GLY A 93 1.57 -4.18 17.91
CA GLY A 93 0.44 -4.92 18.48
C GLY A 93 -0.69 -5.24 17.48
N GLU A 94 -1.48 -6.25 17.83
CA GLU A 94 -2.51 -6.84 16.96
C GLU A 94 -3.54 -5.82 16.45
N HIS A 95 -3.97 -4.89 17.31
CA HIS A 95 -4.93 -3.87 16.92
C HIS A 95 -4.42 -2.96 15.79
N THR A 96 -3.16 -2.51 15.87
CA THR A 96 -2.53 -1.70 14.81
C THR A 96 -2.39 -2.50 13.53
N ALA A 97 -2.03 -3.78 13.66
CA ALA A 97 -1.88 -4.69 12.54
C ALA A 97 -3.22 -4.90 11.80
N GLU A 98 -4.32 -5.09 12.53
CA GLU A 98 -5.67 -5.25 11.96
C GLU A 98 -6.18 -3.96 11.28
N GLN A 99 -5.86 -2.80 11.85
CA GLN A 99 -6.14 -1.49 11.23
C GLN A 99 -5.44 -1.34 9.88
N LEU A 100 -4.17 -1.74 9.76
CA LEU A 100 -3.45 -1.71 8.48
C LEU A 100 -4.10 -2.60 7.44
N LEU A 101 -4.44 -3.84 7.81
CA LEU A 101 -5.07 -4.77 6.89
C LEU A 101 -6.43 -4.24 6.40
N THR A 102 -7.21 -3.64 7.29
CA THR A 102 -8.49 -2.99 6.95
C THR A 102 -8.30 -1.83 5.96
N GLN A 103 -7.24 -1.03 6.13
CA GLN A 103 -6.91 0.05 5.20
C GLN A 103 -6.52 -0.48 3.81
N HIS A 104 -5.72 -1.55 3.73
CA HIS A 104 -5.36 -2.18 2.46
C HIS A 104 -6.57 -2.74 1.71
N ARG A 105 -7.52 -3.35 2.44
CA ARG A 105 -8.81 -3.81 1.88
C ARG A 105 -9.60 -2.66 1.28
N ALA A 106 -9.82 -1.60 2.05
CA ALA A 106 -10.60 -0.43 1.60
C ALA A 106 -9.98 0.24 0.36
N LEU A 107 -8.65 0.32 0.32
CA LEU A 107 -7.92 0.82 -0.84
C LEU A 107 -8.11 -0.06 -2.08
N CYS A 108 -7.93 -1.38 -1.96
CA CYS A 108 -8.13 -2.32 -3.06
C CYS A 108 -9.58 -2.30 -3.56
N GLU A 109 -10.54 -2.25 -2.64
CA GLU A 109 -11.97 -2.15 -2.97
C GLU A 109 -12.26 -0.88 -3.77
N ALA A 110 -11.77 0.28 -3.32
CA ALA A 110 -11.98 1.54 -4.02
C ALA A 110 -11.38 1.53 -5.44
N ILE A 111 -10.21 0.92 -5.64
CA ILE A 111 -9.60 0.74 -6.96
C ILE A 111 -10.46 -0.21 -7.82
N CYS A 112 -10.84 -1.36 -7.29
CA CYS A 112 -11.66 -2.35 -8.00
C CYS A 112 -13.05 -1.82 -8.37
N ALA A 113 -13.63 -0.98 -7.52
CA ALA A 113 -14.90 -0.32 -7.73
C ALA A 113 -14.80 0.92 -8.65
N ARG A 114 -13.61 1.24 -9.16
CA ARG A 114 -13.31 2.41 -10.00
C ARG A 114 -13.77 3.72 -9.36
N GLN A 115 -13.39 3.93 -8.09
CA GLN A 115 -13.69 5.15 -7.32
C GLN A 115 -12.40 5.94 -7.06
N PRO A 116 -12.01 6.88 -7.94
CA PRO A 116 -10.69 7.52 -7.90
C PRO A 116 -10.45 8.36 -6.64
N ASP A 117 -11.42 9.19 -6.25
CA ASP A 117 -11.29 10.05 -5.07
C ASP A 117 -11.31 9.23 -3.77
N ALA A 118 -12.06 8.13 -3.74
CA ALA A 118 -12.05 7.20 -2.62
C ALA A 118 -10.70 6.48 -2.51
N ALA A 119 -10.15 5.97 -3.62
CA ALA A 119 -8.85 5.29 -3.64
C ALA A 119 -7.72 6.23 -3.22
N LYS A 120 -7.73 7.48 -3.70
CA LYS A 120 -6.79 8.53 -3.28
C LYS A 120 -6.88 8.79 -1.78
N SER A 121 -8.08 9.02 -1.28
CA SER A 121 -8.32 9.31 0.14
C SER A 121 -7.91 8.13 1.03
N ALA A 122 -8.22 6.90 0.62
CA ALA A 122 -7.83 5.69 1.34
C ALA A 122 -6.31 5.54 1.42
N MET A 123 -5.60 5.72 0.31
CA MET A 123 -4.13 5.66 0.31
C MET A 123 -3.52 6.77 1.16
N GLN A 124 -4.01 8.01 1.05
CA GLN A 124 -3.50 9.11 1.87
C GLN A 124 -3.74 8.87 3.36
N GLY A 125 -4.93 8.40 3.74
CA GLY A 125 -5.26 8.02 5.11
C GLY A 125 -4.38 6.88 5.64
N HIS A 126 -4.08 5.89 4.81
CA HIS A 126 -3.14 4.82 5.15
C HIS A 126 -1.73 5.36 5.45
N ILE A 127 -1.17 6.20 4.57
CA ILE A 127 0.16 6.79 4.80
C ILE A 127 0.17 7.73 6.02
N ASP A 128 -0.91 8.48 6.24
CA ASP A 128 -1.07 9.34 7.41
C ASP A 128 -1.12 8.52 8.72
N PHE A 129 -1.81 7.39 8.71
CA PHE A 129 -1.83 6.45 9.82
C PHE A 129 -0.44 5.88 10.10
N VAL A 130 0.24 5.34 9.08
CA VAL A 130 1.62 4.82 9.21
C VAL A 130 2.54 5.88 9.80
N ARG A 131 2.46 7.13 9.32
CA ARG A 131 3.26 8.25 9.86
C ARG A 131 3.00 8.45 11.35
N SER A 132 1.74 8.58 11.76
CA SER A 132 1.38 8.84 13.16
C SER A 132 1.90 7.77 14.12
N ARG A 133 1.93 6.51 13.68
CA ARG A 133 2.37 5.38 14.48
C ARG A 133 3.89 5.28 14.56
N VAL A 134 4.60 5.59 13.47
CA VAL A 134 6.07 5.66 13.47
C VAL A 134 6.55 6.81 14.35
N GLU A 135 5.93 7.98 14.27
CA GLU A 135 6.25 9.13 15.13
C GLU A 135 6.05 8.79 16.62
N ALA A 136 4.93 8.17 16.97
CA ALA A 136 4.64 7.73 18.34
C ALA A 136 5.61 6.64 18.88
N ALA A 137 6.31 5.90 18.01
CA ALA A 137 7.31 4.92 18.42
C ALA A 137 8.70 5.53 18.69
N HIS A 138 8.90 6.81 18.33
CA HIS A 138 10.14 7.55 18.52
C HIS A 138 10.06 8.58 19.67
N GLU A 139 8.91 8.71 20.32
CA GLU A 139 8.69 9.46 21.58
C GLU A 139 8.85 8.53 22.79
#